data_AF-A0A1I2XA02-F1
#
_entry.id   AF-A0A1I2XA02-F1
#
_cell.length_a   1.000
_cell.length_b   1.000
_cell.length_c   1.000
_cell.angle_alpha   90.00
_cell.angle_beta   90.00
_cell.angle_gamma   90.00
#
_symmetry.space_group_name_H-M   'P 1'
#
loop_
_entity.id
_entity.type
_entity.pdbx_description
1 polymer ?
#
loop_
_entity_poly.entity_id
_entity_poly.type
_entity_poly.pdbx_seq_one_letter_code
_entity_poly.pdbx_strand_id
1 'polypeptide(L)'
;MNPTQTAMTEETGETALAQTVRRAAAQARRRAAAFPASVSGDDLPWAVIEAFDADIRGHVERDRRIEGERDRVLIAAVNLAETRPEDGADAVEAARAALVDAIDYLEQAVLRFGIVNAAAARHGLGGAGRPVAARP
;
A
#
# COMPACT_ATOMS: atom_id res chain seq x y z
N MET A 1 21.98 -41.76 14.28
CA MET A 1 20.62 -41.18 14.44
C MET A 1 20.79 -39.67 14.50
N ASN A 2 20.57 -38.98 13.38
CA ASN A 2 20.85 -37.56 13.23
C ASN A 2 19.66 -36.72 13.71
N PRO A 3 19.84 -35.74 14.62
CA PRO A 3 18.86 -34.71 14.88
C PRO A 3 19.10 -33.57 13.88
N THR A 4 18.48 -33.63 12.70
CA THR A 4 18.56 -32.53 11.71
C THR A 4 17.26 -32.38 10.94
N GLN A 5 16.13 -32.43 11.65
CA GLN A 5 14.82 -32.25 11.04
C GLN A 5 13.87 -31.47 11.94
N THR A 6 14.35 -30.33 12.46
CA THR A 6 13.51 -29.28 13.06
C THR A 6 14.04 -27.92 12.59
N ALA A 7 14.08 -27.71 11.28
CA ALA A 7 14.41 -26.43 10.67
C ALA A 7 13.87 -26.37 9.23
N MET A 8 12.60 -26.71 9.02
CA MET A 8 11.93 -26.50 7.73
C MET A 8 10.46 -26.09 7.94
N THR A 9 10.25 -24.96 8.61
CA THR A 9 9.04 -24.12 8.51
C THR A 9 9.38 -22.69 8.95
N GLU A 10 10.53 -22.18 8.51
CA GLU A 10 10.85 -20.74 8.54
C GLU A 10 11.08 -20.22 7.10
N GLU A 11 10.46 -20.86 6.11
CA GLU A 11 10.45 -20.36 4.75
C GLU A 11 9.37 -19.29 4.59
N THR A 12 9.85 -18.06 4.36
CA THR A 12 9.14 -16.77 4.20
C THR A 12 8.50 -16.19 5.47
N GLY A 13 9.29 -15.42 6.24
CA GLY A 13 8.83 -14.53 7.32
C GLY A 13 7.97 -13.34 6.88
N GLU A 14 7.10 -13.54 5.89
CA GLU A 14 6.16 -12.54 5.39
C GLU A 14 4.76 -12.85 5.94
N THR A 15 4.20 -11.92 6.72
CA THR A 15 2.87 -12.11 7.30
C THR A 15 1.78 -12.10 6.23
N ALA A 16 0.62 -12.68 6.52
CA ALA A 16 -0.54 -12.56 5.63
C ALA A 16 -0.94 -11.09 5.41
N LEU A 17 -0.75 -10.22 6.42
CA LEU A 17 -0.94 -8.78 6.26
C LEU A 17 0.05 -8.16 5.25
N ALA A 18 1.32 -8.56 5.26
CA ALA A 18 2.28 -8.08 4.27
C ALA A 18 1.87 -8.46 2.84
N GLN A 19 1.37 -9.69 2.62
CA GLN A 19 0.84 -10.09 1.31
C GLN A 19 -0.37 -9.25 0.89
N THR A 20 -1.28 -8.95 1.82
CA THR A 20 -2.42 -8.05 1.58
C THR A 20 -1.93 -6.66 1.18
N VAL A 21 -0.92 -6.11 1.87
CA VAL A 21 -0.31 -4.82 1.55
C VAL A 21 0.20 -4.79 0.11
N ARG A 22 0.94 -5.81 -0.32
CA ARG A 22 1.44 -5.90 -1.70
C ARG A 22 0.32 -5.99 -2.72
N ARG A 23 -0.74 -6.75 -2.43
CA ARG A 23 -1.90 -6.89 -3.33
C ARG A 23 -2.65 -5.56 -3.49
N ALA A 24 -2.87 -4.84 -2.40
CA ALA A 24 -3.51 -3.53 -2.43
C ALA A 24 -2.66 -2.52 -3.22
N ALA A 25 -1.35 -2.46 -2.97
CA ALA A 25 -0.43 -1.59 -3.71
C ALA A 25 -0.43 -1.91 -5.21
N ALA A 26 -0.41 -3.19 -5.58
CA ALA A 26 -0.51 -3.60 -6.98
C ALA A 26 -1.85 -3.19 -7.62
N GLN A 27 -2.96 -3.22 -6.87
CA GLN A 27 -4.25 -2.76 -7.38
C GLN A 27 -4.29 -1.24 -7.54
N ALA A 28 -3.76 -0.49 -6.58
CA ALA A 28 -3.61 0.96 -6.64
C ALA A 28 -2.79 1.39 -7.86
N ARG A 29 -1.64 0.74 -8.11
CA ARG A 29 -0.81 0.98 -9.32
C ARG A 29 -1.58 0.72 -10.61
N ARG A 30 -2.36 -0.36 -10.68
CA ARG A 30 -3.21 -0.64 -11.86
C ARG A 30 -4.25 0.45 -12.09
N ARG A 31 -4.89 0.96 -11.03
CA ARG A 31 -5.86 2.07 -11.13
C ARG A 31 -5.19 3.36 -11.58
N ALA A 32 -4.03 3.70 -11.01
CA ALA A 32 -3.24 4.85 -11.42
C ALA A 32 -2.82 4.77 -12.91
N ALA A 33 -2.40 3.60 -13.37
CA ALA A 33 -2.00 3.39 -14.76
C ALA A 33 -3.18 3.43 -15.75
N ALA A 34 -4.34 2.93 -15.34
CA ALA A 34 -5.52 2.88 -16.18
C ALA A 34 -6.31 4.19 -16.22
N PHE A 35 -5.97 5.19 -15.40
CA PHE A 35 -6.74 6.44 -15.32
C PHE A 35 -6.62 7.23 -16.64
N PRO A 36 -7.74 7.45 -17.35
CA PRO A 36 -7.76 8.09 -18.67
C PRO A 36 -7.80 9.63 -18.62
N ALA A 37 -7.44 10.25 -17.49
CA ALA A 37 -7.47 11.71 -17.27
C ALA A 37 -8.85 12.39 -17.47
N SER A 38 -9.91 11.64 -17.81
CA SER A 38 -11.21 12.15 -18.28
C SER A 38 -12.43 11.60 -17.53
N VAL A 39 -12.22 10.74 -16.53
CA VAL A 39 -13.27 10.36 -15.56
C VAL A 39 -13.27 11.40 -14.45
N SER A 40 -14.41 11.62 -13.78
CA SER A 40 -14.54 12.59 -12.69
C SER A 40 -13.34 12.49 -11.74
N GLY A 41 -12.53 13.54 -11.72
CA GLY A 41 -11.34 13.64 -10.89
C GLY A 41 -11.64 13.42 -9.40
N ASP A 42 -12.90 13.59 -9.01
CA ASP A 42 -13.41 13.34 -7.66
C ASP A 42 -13.32 11.88 -7.23
N ASP A 43 -13.31 10.90 -8.15
CA ASP A 43 -13.35 9.47 -7.81
C ASP A 43 -11.96 8.84 -7.69
N LEU A 44 -10.97 9.36 -8.44
CA LEU A 44 -9.64 8.76 -8.49
C LEU A 44 -8.93 8.74 -7.12
N PRO A 45 -8.89 9.84 -6.33
CA PRO A 45 -8.21 9.84 -5.04
C PRO A 45 -8.73 8.74 -4.11
N TRP A 46 -10.05 8.54 -4.10
CA TRP A 46 -10.68 7.51 -3.27
C TRP A 46 -10.44 6.11 -3.82
N ALA A 47 -10.57 5.89 -5.14
CA ALA A 47 -10.40 4.59 -5.75
C ALA A 47 -8.98 4.01 -5.57
N VAL A 48 -7.95 4.86 -5.50
CA VAL A 48 -6.56 4.43 -5.32
C VAL A 48 -6.29 3.98 -3.88
N ILE A 49 -6.88 4.65 -2.89
CA ILE A 49 -6.68 4.31 -1.47
C ILE A 49 -7.72 3.36 -0.90
N GLU A 50 -8.85 3.14 -1.57
CA GLU A 50 -9.98 2.34 -1.08
C GLU A 50 -9.55 0.96 -0.58
N ALA A 51 -8.82 0.21 -1.39
CA ALA A 51 -8.33 -1.11 -1.01
C ALA A 51 -7.35 -1.04 0.17
N PHE A 52 -6.59 0.04 0.27
CA PHE A 52 -5.67 0.25 1.37
C PHE A 52 -6.42 0.54 2.69
N ASP A 53 -7.42 1.41 2.64
CA ASP A 53 -8.22 1.76 3.81
C ASP A 53 -9.10 0.59 4.27
N ALA A 54 -9.67 -0.17 3.33
CA ALA A 54 -10.49 -1.35 3.62
C ALA A 54 -9.67 -2.51 4.22
N ASP A 55 -8.52 -2.83 3.61
CA ASP A 55 -7.81 -4.08 3.90
C ASP A 55 -6.60 -3.90 4.83
N ILE A 56 -6.14 -2.66 5.07
CA ILE A 56 -4.86 -2.43 5.77
C ILE A 56 -5.01 -1.46 6.93
N ARG A 57 -5.65 -0.31 6.74
CA ARG A 57 -5.70 0.74 7.77
C ARG A 57 -6.34 0.25 9.08
N GLY A 58 -7.36 -0.59 9.00
CA GLY A 58 -8.01 -1.22 10.16
C GLY A 58 -7.21 -2.35 10.81
N HIS A 59 -6.06 -2.74 10.23
CA HIS A 59 -5.28 -3.92 10.62
C HIS A 59 -3.86 -3.60 11.11
N VAL A 60 -3.43 -2.35 10.96
CA VAL A 60 -2.20 -1.84 11.58
C VAL A 60 -2.50 -0.91 12.77
N GLU A 61 -1.57 -0.85 13.71
CA GLU A 61 -1.53 0.18 14.74
C GLU A 61 -1.35 1.57 14.10
N ARG A 62 -1.81 2.62 14.80
CA ARG A 62 -1.65 4.00 14.30
C ARG A 62 -0.17 4.38 14.27
N ASP A 63 0.30 4.79 13.09
CA ASP A 63 1.66 5.30 12.87
C ASP A 63 1.62 6.54 11.97
N ARG A 64 2.16 7.65 12.45
CA ARG A 64 2.15 8.94 11.74
C ARG A 64 2.91 8.91 10.42
N ARG A 65 3.90 8.01 10.27
CA ARG A 65 4.68 7.89 9.03
C ARG A 65 3.85 7.23 7.95
N ILE A 66 3.06 6.22 8.31
CA ILE A 66 2.12 5.58 7.38
C ILE A 66 1.01 6.56 6.99
N GLU A 67 0.49 7.31 7.96
CA GLU A 67 -0.52 8.36 7.70
C GLU A 67 0.00 9.44 6.75
N GLY A 68 1.24 9.89 6.94
CA GLY A 68 1.87 10.87 6.04
C GLY A 68 2.05 10.37 4.60
N GLU A 69 2.44 9.10 4.41
CA GLU A 69 2.53 8.53 3.05
C GLU A 69 1.15 8.29 2.43
N ARG A 70 0.14 7.96 3.25
CA ARG A 70 -1.26 7.90 2.77
C ARG A 70 -1.73 9.26 2.25
N ASP A 71 -1.43 10.33 2.99
CA ASP A 71 -1.78 11.69 2.55
C ASP A 71 -1.03 12.08 1.27
N ARG A 72 0.24 11.65 1.12
CA ARG A 72 1.00 11.84 -0.12
C ARG A 72 0.34 11.15 -1.32
N VAL A 73 -0.18 9.94 -1.17
CA VAL A 73 -0.93 9.25 -2.23
C VAL A 73 -2.18 10.03 -2.62
N LEU A 74 -2.95 10.52 -1.64
CA LEU A 74 -4.14 11.32 -1.90
C LEU A 74 -3.81 12.60 -2.67
N ILE A 75 -2.76 13.32 -2.26
CA ILE A 75 -2.30 14.54 -2.95
C ILE A 75 -1.87 14.21 -4.39
N ALA A 76 -1.09 13.15 -4.59
CA ALA A 76 -0.63 12.77 -5.92
C ALA A 76 -1.80 12.33 -6.83
N ALA A 77 -2.81 11.68 -6.27
CA ALA A 77 -4.00 11.29 -7.01
C ALA A 77 -4.85 12.50 -7.41
N VAL A 78 -5.00 13.49 -6.51
CA VAL A 78 -5.64 14.77 -6.84
C VAL A 78 -4.87 15.49 -7.94
N ASN A 79 -3.54 15.58 -7.82
CA ASN A 79 -2.72 16.22 -8.85
C ASN A 79 -2.90 15.55 -10.22
N LEU A 80 -2.92 14.21 -10.30
CA LEU A 80 -3.18 13.50 -11.55
C LEU A 80 -4.60 13.74 -12.07
N ALA A 81 -5.60 13.79 -11.19
CA ALA A 81 -6.98 14.07 -11.54
C ALA A 81 -7.18 15.50 -12.07
N GLU A 82 -6.42 16.46 -11.56
CA GLU A 82 -6.45 17.86 -11.97
C GLU A 82 -5.57 18.15 -13.20
N THR A 83 -4.62 17.27 -13.52
CA THR A 83 -3.76 17.40 -14.70
C THR A 83 -4.56 17.08 -15.95
N ARG A 84 -4.73 18.08 -16.82
CA ARG A 84 -5.58 17.98 -17.99
C ARG A 84 -4.78 17.55 -19.22
N PRO A 85 -5.44 16.95 -20.23
CA PRO A 85 -4.77 16.64 -21.50
C PRO A 85 -4.17 17.87 -22.19
N GLU A 86 -4.76 19.06 -22.01
CA GLU A 86 -4.20 20.32 -22.55
C GLU A 86 -2.87 20.75 -21.90
N ASP A 87 -2.54 20.24 -20.71
CA ASP A 87 -1.26 20.50 -20.04
C ASP A 87 -0.09 19.74 -20.70
N GLY A 88 -0.40 18.86 -21.65
CA GLY A 88 0.55 18.09 -22.44
C GLY A 88 0.74 16.66 -21.93
N ALA A 89 1.06 15.76 -22.84
CA ALA A 89 1.26 14.33 -22.53
C ALA A 89 2.35 14.11 -21.48
N ASP A 90 3.43 14.89 -21.51
CA ASP A 90 4.52 14.80 -20.54
C ASP A 90 4.07 15.16 -19.11
N ALA A 91 3.15 16.12 -18.96
CA ALA A 91 2.62 16.52 -17.66
C ALA A 91 1.73 15.41 -17.05
N VAL A 92 0.86 14.81 -17.86
CA VAL A 92 0.02 13.68 -17.46
C VAL A 92 0.89 12.48 -17.05
N GLU A 93 1.92 12.16 -17.84
CA GLU A 93 2.82 11.05 -17.52
C GLU A 93 3.68 11.33 -16.28
N ALA A 94 4.13 12.57 -16.07
CA ALA A 94 4.82 12.96 -14.84
C ALA A 94 3.92 12.85 -13.59
N ALA A 95 2.67 13.30 -13.68
CA ALA A 95 1.70 13.18 -12.59
C ALA A 95 1.37 11.70 -12.30
N ARG A 96 1.27 10.87 -13.33
CA ARG A 96 1.07 9.43 -13.20
C ARG A 96 2.25 8.76 -12.50
N ALA A 97 3.48 9.08 -12.91
CA ALA A 97 4.69 8.57 -12.29
C ALA A 97 4.76 8.96 -10.80
N ALA A 98 4.47 10.21 -10.46
CA ALA A 98 4.45 10.69 -9.09
C ALA A 98 3.42 9.95 -8.20
N LEU A 99 2.25 9.61 -8.76
CA LEU A 99 1.27 8.80 -8.05
C LEU A 99 1.75 7.37 -7.82
N VAL A 100 2.37 6.74 -8.82
CA VAL A 100 2.94 5.39 -8.67
C VAL A 100 4.03 5.38 -7.60
N ASP A 101 4.94 6.36 -7.61
CA ASP A 101 5.98 6.49 -6.58
C ASP A 101 5.37 6.66 -5.19
N ALA A 102 4.33 7.48 -5.04
CA ALA A 102 3.64 7.66 -3.77
C ALA A 102 3.03 6.35 -3.24
N ILE A 103 2.44 5.53 -4.13
CA ILE A 103 1.89 4.20 -3.77
C ILE A 103 3.01 3.27 -3.30
N ASP A 104 4.15 3.27 -4.00
CA ASP A 104 5.29 2.43 -3.63
C ASP A 104 5.91 2.87 -2.29
N TYR A 105 5.97 4.17 -2.00
CA TYR A 105 6.40 4.67 -0.70
C TYR A 105 5.42 4.29 0.43
N LEU A 106 4.12 4.32 0.18
CA LEU A 106 3.12 3.86 1.14
C LEU A 106 3.27 2.35 1.41
N GLU A 107 3.43 1.53 0.37
CA GLU A 107 3.71 0.09 0.52
C GLU A 107 4.94 -0.11 1.42
N GLN A 108 6.05 0.55 1.11
CA GLN A 108 7.30 0.44 1.87
C GLN A 108 7.15 0.91 3.31
N ALA A 109 6.45 2.03 3.55
CA ALA A 109 6.22 2.55 4.89
C ALA A 109 5.46 1.55 5.76
N VAL A 110 4.47 0.87 5.19
CA VAL A 110 3.64 -0.08 5.92
C VAL A 110 4.39 -1.37 6.19
N LEU A 111 5.14 -1.88 5.23
CA LEU A 111 5.98 -3.06 5.43
C LEU A 111 7.07 -2.78 6.49
N ARG A 112 7.65 -1.58 6.49
CA ARG A 112 8.76 -1.21 7.38
C ARG A 112 8.33 -0.80 8.79
N PHE A 113 7.22 -0.08 8.91
CA PHE A 113 6.79 0.55 10.16
C PHE A 113 5.48 -0.02 10.70
N GLY A 114 4.73 -0.76 9.89
CA GLY A 114 3.45 -1.34 10.29
C GLY A 114 3.62 -2.36 11.41
N ILE A 115 2.77 -2.23 12.42
CA ILE A 115 2.63 -3.20 13.51
C ILE A 115 1.21 -3.76 13.43
N VAL A 116 1.09 -5.08 13.44
CA VAL A 116 -0.20 -5.79 13.40
C VAL A 116 -0.99 -5.47 14.67
N ASN A 117 -2.22 -4.98 14.52
CA ASN A 117 -3.07 -4.69 15.67
C ASN A 117 -3.85 -5.92 16.17
N ALA A 118 -4.57 -5.77 17.28
CA ALA A 118 -5.35 -6.86 17.87
C ALA A 118 -6.46 -7.37 16.94
N ALA A 119 -7.09 -6.51 16.13
CA ALA A 119 -8.14 -6.91 15.20
C ALA A 119 -7.57 -7.80 14.08
N ALA A 120 -6.47 -7.38 13.46
CA ALA A 120 -5.77 -8.14 12.42
C ALA A 120 -5.31 -9.52 12.92
N ALA A 121 -4.82 -9.59 14.17
CA ALA A 121 -4.44 -10.86 14.77
C ALA A 121 -5.63 -11.82 14.95
N ARG A 122 -6.81 -11.30 15.30
CA ARG A 122 -8.05 -12.11 15.37
C ARG A 122 -8.49 -12.63 14.01
N HIS A 123 -8.13 -11.93 12.93
CA HIS A 123 -8.35 -12.36 11.55
C HIS A 123 -7.22 -13.26 11.00
N GLY A 124 -6.21 -13.61 11.81
CA GLY A 124 -5.10 -14.47 11.38
C GLY A 124 -4.10 -13.78 10.44
N LEU A 125 -4.10 -12.44 10.38
CA LEU A 125 -3.24 -11.68 9.46
C LEU A 125 -1.79 -11.50 9.98
N GLY A 126 -1.52 -11.95 11.19
CA GLY A 126 -0.23 -11.88 11.87
C GLY A 126 -0.39 -11.94 13.39
N GLY A 127 0.71 -11.89 14.14
CA GLY A 127 0.64 -11.78 15.61
C GLY A 127 0.46 -10.33 16.05
N ALA A 128 -0.45 -10.05 16.99
CA ALA A 128 -0.61 -8.69 17.52
C ALA A 128 0.71 -8.15 18.11
N GLY A 129 1.01 -6.88 17.84
CA GLY A 129 2.27 -6.24 18.25
C GLY A 129 3.50 -6.70 17.45
N ARG A 130 3.34 -7.59 16.46
CA ARG A 130 4.44 -8.02 15.59
C ARG A 130 4.56 -7.09 14.37
N PRO A 131 5.77 -6.93 13.82
CA PRO A 131 5.97 -6.24 12.55
C PRO A 131 5.18 -6.90 11.41
N VAL A 132 4.71 -6.08 10.46
CA VAL A 132 4.03 -6.55 9.25
C VAL A 132 4.99 -7.35 8.35
N ALA A 133 6.19 -6.85 8.10
CA ALA A 133 7.25 -7.60 7.43
C ALA A 133 8.39 -7.91 8.39
N ALA A 134 9.08 -9.05 8.17
CA ALA A 134 10.36 -9.29 8.82
C ALA A 134 11.30 -8.12 8.53
N ARG A 135 11.97 -7.61 9.58
CA ARG A 135 12.99 -6.58 9.40
C ARG A 135 14.13 -7.17 8.55
N PRO A 136 14.59 -6.49 7.50
CA PRO A 136 15.78 -6.89 6.77
C PRO A 136 17.02 -6.85 7.68
#